data_AF-A0A9R1RT49-F1
#
_entry.id   AF-A0A9R1RT49-F1
#
_cell.length_a   1.000
_cell.length_b   1.000
_cell.length_c   1.000
_cell.angle_alpha   90.00
_cell.angle_beta   90.00
_cell.angle_gamma   90.00
#
_symmetry.space_group_name_H-M   'P 1'
#
loop_
_entity.id
_entity.type
_entity.pdbx_description
1 polymer ?
#
loop_
_entity_poly.entity_id
_entity_poly.type
_entity_poly.pdbx_seq_one_letter_code
_entity_poly.pdbx_strand_id
1 'polypeptide(L)'
;MVPQPSRTTTVVWVANRDNPITAPLSAKLIITNSSQMVLFDSRGHNIWMTPSNNTAGAPGAYAELSNSGNFVLRLPSNTDIWQSFDHPTDTILAGMKFLVSHKAQVITQLVAWKGPDDPSSGDFSVSGEPSAPDLQLVTWKKTRPYCRTVWNGVSVSGGTYLSNTSSILYQTVVNSGDEFYFTYAISDNSVYTRVMLDYTGKYRSLAWNNHSSSWSLISEYPTAACELYASCGPFSYCDLTQMVPTCQCLEGFETVNAANFSNGCRRKQGLKCGNQSHFVALPGMKVPDKVLHIHNRSLDECEAECRRNCSCAAYAYANLSGAIGMADPSRCLVWLGELVDI
;
A
#
# COMPACT_ATOMS: atom_id res chain seq x y z
N MET A 1 -40.65 21.47 -10.23
CA MET A 1 -39.27 21.77 -9.79
C MET A 1 -38.61 20.43 -9.51
N VAL A 2 -37.71 20.01 -10.39
CA VAL A 2 -36.89 18.80 -10.17
C VAL A 2 -35.85 19.18 -9.10
N PRO A 3 -35.71 18.42 -8.00
CA PRO A 3 -34.67 18.70 -7.01
C PRO A 3 -33.30 18.62 -7.70
N GLN A 4 -32.50 19.69 -7.61
CA GLN A 4 -31.09 19.61 -7.94
C GLN A 4 -30.45 18.53 -7.04
N PRO A 5 -29.65 17.60 -7.57
CA PRO A 5 -28.89 16.68 -6.74
C PRO A 5 -27.97 17.51 -5.84
N SER A 6 -28.04 17.27 -4.53
CA SER A 6 -27.13 17.85 -3.56
C SER A 6 -25.69 17.63 -4.03
N ARG A 7 -24.90 18.70 -4.19
CA ARG A 7 -23.47 18.60 -4.46
C ARG A 7 -22.82 17.82 -3.32
N THR A 8 -22.52 16.55 -3.54
CA THR A 8 -21.72 15.73 -2.63
C THR A 8 -20.26 16.19 -2.75
N THR A 9 -19.76 16.91 -1.75
CA THR A 9 -18.35 17.30 -1.67
C THR A 9 -17.50 16.05 -1.46
N THR A 10 -16.46 15.88 -2.27
CA THR A 10 -15.46 14.82 -2.07
C THR A 10 -14.22 15.40 -1.41
N VAL A 11 -13.89 14.90 -0.23
CA VAL A 11 -12.68 15.29 0.50
C VAL A 11 -11.57 14.31 0.14
N VAL A 12 -10.39 14.82 -0.20
CA VAL A 12 -9.22 14.02 -0.62
C VAL A 12 -8.01 14.19 0.31
N TRP A 13 -8.09 15.14 1.24
CA TRP A 13 -7.06 15.42 2.24
C TRP A 13 -7.66 16.20 3.42
N VAL A 14 -7.21 15.90 4.63
CA VAL A 14 -7.67 16.54 5.88
C VAL A 14 -6.49 16.76 6.81
N ALA A 15 -6.17 18.02 7.13
CA ALA A 15 -5.04 18.36 7.99
C ALA A 15 -5.20 17.86 9.43
N ASN A 16 -6.34 18.19 10.04
CA ASN A 16 -6.63 18.00 11.46
C ASN A 16 -7.62 16.86 11.72
N ARG A 17 -7.49 15.75 10.99
CA ARG A 17 -8.49 14.67 10.95
C ARG A 17 -8.82 14.08 12.33
N ASP A 18 -7.84 14.03 13.23
CA ASP A 18 -7.99 13.49 14.59
C ASP A 18 -8.21 14.58 15.66
N ASN A 19 -8.16 15.86 15.27
CA ASN A 19 -8.38 17.01 16.14
C ASN A 19 -9.43 17.94 15.52
N PRO A 20 -10.73 17.58 15.58
CA PRO A 20 -11.79 18.34 14.93
C PRO A 20 -12.04 19.69 15.63
N ILE A 21 -12.44 20.69 14.84
CA ILE A 21 -12.84 22.01 15.36
C ILE A 21 -14.34 21.98 15.67
N THR A 22 -14.70 22.19 16.93
CA THR A 22 -16.11 22.14 17.39
C THR A 22 -16.88 23.44 17.13
N ALA A 23 -16.19 24.57 16.97
CA ALA A 23 -16.76 25.88 16.69
C ALA A 23 -16.07 26.52 15.46
N PRO A 24 -16.51 26.21 14.23
CA PRO A 24 -15.74 26.47 13.01
C PRO A 24 -15.70 27.95 12.59
N LEU A 25 -16.68 28.76 12.99
CA LEU A 25 -16.88 30.14 12.50
C LEU A 25 -15.74 31.12 12.84
N SER A 26 -14.72 30.72 13.58
CA SER A 26 -13.57 31.57 13.90
C SER A 26 -12.23 30.84 13.86
N ALA A 27 -12.19 29.67 13.23
CA ALA A 27 -10.93 28.96 12.98
C ALA A 27 -10.05 29.75 12.01
N LYS A 28 -8.74 29.72 12.22
CA LYS A 28 -7.78 30.46 11.38
C LYS A 28 -6.58 29.59 11.07
N LEU A 29 -6.25 29.47 9.79
CA LEU A 29 -4.97 28.95 9.34
C LEU A 29 -4.04 30.14 9.10
N ILE A 30 -2.90 30.18 9.78
CA ILE A 30 -1.91 31.25 9.65
C ILE A 30 -0.53 30.69 9.34
N ILE A 31 0.30 31.49 8.70
CA ILE A 31 1.73 31.23 8.54
C ILE A 31 2.48 32.09 9.56
N THR A 32 3.30 31.46 10.39
CA THR A 32 4.08 32.15 11.44
C THR A 32 5.35 32.77 10.86
N ASN A 33 5.96 33.69 11.61
CA ASN A 33 7.29 34.23 11.27
C ASN A 33 8.40 33.17 11.30
N SER A 34 8.14 32.00 11.91
CA SER A 34 9.02 30.83 11.87
C SER A 34 8.76 29.92 10.66
N SER A 35 7.97 30.37 9.68
CA SER A 35 7.64 29.62 8.46
C SER A 35 6.96 28.29 8.73
N GLN A 36 5.97 28.30 9.64
CA GLN A 36 5.11 27.16 9.94
C GLN A 36 3.66 27.51 9.64
N MET A 37 2.89 26.55 9.12
CA MET A 37 1.44 26.68 9.05
C MET A 37 0.83 26.17 10.34
N VAL A 38 -0.06 26.96 10.94
CA VAL A 38 -0.73 26.62 12.21
C VAL A 38 -2.22 26.90 12.09
N LEU A 39 -3.03 25.90 12.43
CA LEU A 39 -4.48 25.96 12.49
C LEU A 39 -4.93 26.20 13.93
N PHE A 40 -5.62 27.31 14.17
CA PHE A 40 -6.17 27.66 15.47
C PHE A 40 -7.68 27.47 15.52
N ASP A 41 -8.20 27.04 16.68
CA ASP A 41 -9.64 27.09 16.97
C ASP A 41 -10.10 28.53 17.30
N SER A 42 -11.41 28.70 17.50
CA SER A 42 -12.01 29.98 17.85
C SER A 42 -11.53 30.58 19.19
N ARG A 43 -10.88 29.78 20.04
CA ARG A 43 -10.34 30.16 21.34
C ARG A 43 -8.82 30.39 21.30
N GLY A 44 -8.18 30.23 20.15
CA GLY A 44 -6.75 30.38 19.98
C GLY A 44 -5.92 29.14 20.37
N HIS A 45 -6.55 27.98 20.54
CA HIS A 45 -5.81 26.73 20.73
C HIS A 45 -5.23 26.24 19.41
N ASN A 46 -4.00 25.76 19.42
CA ASN A 46 -3.37 25.10 18.28
C ASN A 46 -4.00 23.70 18.09
N ILE A 47 -4.64 23.50 16.94
CA ILE A 47 -5.32 22.25 16.55
C ILE A 47 -4.45 21.37 15.65
N TRP A 48 -3.63 22.01 14.82
CA TRP A 48 -2.73 21.34 13.88
C TRP A 48 -1.62 22.30 13.45
N MET A 49 -0.42 21.76 13.23
CA MET A 49 0.69 22.54 12.68
C MET A 49 1.63 21.68 11.85
N THR A 50 2.31 22.30 10.89
CA THR A 50 3.40 21.64 10.16
C THR A 50 4.63 21.46 11.07
N PRO A 51 5.44 20.40 10.85
CA PRO A 51 6.72 20.23 11.54
C PRO A 51 7.59 21.49 11.40
N SER A 52 8.35 21.81 12.46
CA SER A 52 9.32 22.90 12.39
C SER A 52 10.48 22.47 11.52
N ASN A 53 10.76 23.21 10.45
CA ASN A 53 11.98 22.99 9.68
C ASN A 53 13.10 23.85 10.31
N ASN A 54 14.29 23.28 10.53
CA ASN A 54 15.41 23.98 11.18
C ASN A 54 16.01 25.11 10.32
N THR A 55 15.38 25.44 9.19
CA THR A 55 15.65 26.64 8.39
C THR A 55 15.15 27.88 9.15
N ALA A 56 15.90 28.24 10.19
CA ALA A 56 15.65 29.41 11.01
C ALA A 56 15.51 30.68 10.16
N GLY A 57 14.36 31.36 10.26
CA GLY A 57 14.28 32.80 10.04
C GLY A 57 14.27 33.31 8.61
N ALA A 58 13.67 32.59 7.65
CA ALA A 58 13.29 33.18 6.37
C ALA A 58 11.84 33.72 6.43
N PRO A 59 11.62 34.99 6.85
CA PRO A 59 10.29 35.57 6.87
C PRO A 59 9.70 35.62 5.44
N GLY A 60 8.37 35.54 5.35
CA GLY A 60 7.67 35.64 4.07
C GLY A 60 7.37 34.31 3.39
N ALA A 61 7.38 33.19 4.12
CA ALA A 61 6.81 31.95 3.61
C ALA A 61 5.34 32.13 3.22
N TYR A 62 4.91 31.44 2.16
CA TYR A 62 3.54 31.49 1.65
C TYR A 62 3.05 30.09 1.33
N ALA A 63 1.73 29.92 1.36
CA ALA A 63 1.08 28.66 1.03
C ALA A 63 0.49 28.72 -0.39
N GLU A 64 0.63 27.65 -1.14
CA GLU A 64 0.17 27.53 -2.52
C GLU A 64 -0.56 26.20 -2.70
N LEU A 65 -1.76 26.23 -3.29
CA LEU A 65 -2.45 25.02 -3.74
C LEU A 65 -2.22 24.87 -5.24
N SER A 66 -1.50 23.83 -5.64
CA SER A 66 -1.24 23.56 -7.05
C SER A 66 -2.46 22.95 -7.76
N ASN A 67 -2.43 22.96 -9.10
CA ASN A 67 -3.46 22.31 -9.91
C ASN A 67 -3.52 20.78 -9.75
N SER A 68 -2.44 20.16 -9.24
CA SER A 68 -2.46 18.72 -8.90
C SER A 68 -3.17 18.43 -7.58
N GLY A 69 -3.53 19.47 -6.81
CA GLY A 69 -4.09 19.36 -5.47
C GLY A 69 -3.03 19.27 -4.37
N ASN A 70 -1.75 19.48 -4.69
CA ASN A 70 -0.69 19.55 -3.68
C ASN A 70 -0.73 20.91 -2.98
N PHE A 71 -0.92 20.91 -1.67
CA PHE A 71 -0.86 22.11 -0.83
C PHE A 71 0.54 22.23 -0.25
N VAL A 72 1.25 23.30 -0.61
CA VAL A 72 2.68 23.47 -0.36
C VAL A 72 2.93 24.72 0.47
N LEU A 73 3.81 24.61 1.46
CA LEU A 73 4.41 25.76 2.13
C LEU A 73 5.79 26.03 1.55
N ARG A 74 5.98 27.23 1.01
CA ARG A 74 7.15 27.59 0.20
C ARG A 74 7.81 28.86 0.74
N LEU A 75 9.14 28.88 0.74
CA LEU A 75 9.94 30.06 1.05
C LEU A 75 10.01 31.02 -0.15
N PRO A 76 10.32 32.31 0.05
CA PRO A 76 10.54 33.27 -1.05
C PRO A 76 11.62 32.83 -2.06
N SER A 77 12.53 31.94 -1.66
CA SER A 77 13.54 31.32 -2.52
C SER A 77 13.00 30.23 -3.45
N ASN A 78 11.68 30.00 -3.48
CA ASN A 78 11.01 28.89 -4.15
C ASN A 78 11.39 27.51 -3.60
N THR A 79 11.86 27.45 -2.35
CA THR A 79 12.15 26.19 -1.67
C THR A 79 10.90 25.68 -0.96
N ASP A 80 10.45 24.48 -1.31
CA ASP A 80 9.35 23.79 -0.64
C ASP A 80 9.85 23.27 0.72
N ILE A 81 9.18 23.69 1.80
CA ILE A 81 9.56 23.31 3.17
C ILE A 81 8.55 22.36 3.83
N TRP A 82 7.36 22.22 3.23
CA TRP A 82 6.35 21.24 3.60
C TRP A 82 5.36 21.07 2.44
N GLN A 83 4.83 19.87 2.22
CA GLN A 83 3.78 19.62 1.24
C GLN A 83 2.79 18.55 1.68
N SER A 84 1.51 18.70 1.32
CA SER A 84 0.46 17.76 1.70
C SER A 84 0.64 16.37 1.10
N PHE A 85 1.29 16.26 -0.05
CA PHE A 85 1.57 14.96 -0.69
C PHE A 85 2.54 14.08 0.11
N ASP A 86 3.36 14.66 1.00
CA ASP A 86 4.20 13.87 1.91
C ASP A 86 3.44 13.39 3.15
N HIS A 87 2.20 13.88 3.33
CA HIS A 87 1.34 13.60 4.48
C HIS A 87 -0.08 13.22 4.01
N PRO A 88 -0.24 12.11 3.26
CA PRO A 88 -1.56 11.68 2.81
C PRO A 88 -2.49 11.30 3.97
N THR A 89 -3.78 11.25 3.66
CA THR A 89 -4.80 10.74 4.57
C THR A 89 -5.24 9.34 4.13
N ASP A 90 -6.35 9.22 3.42
CA ASP A 90 -6.85 7.97 2.86
C ASP A 90 -6.69 7.89 1.34
N THR A 91 -6.35 9.01 0.68
CA THR A 91 -6.41 9.17 -0.78
C THR A 91 -5.04 9.50 -1.38
N ILE A 92 -4.75 8.91 -2.54
CA ILE A 92 -3.64 9.24 -3.45
C ILE A 92 -4.25 9.92 -4.69
N LEU A 93 -3.68 11.05 -5.09
CA LEU A 93 -4.09 11.81 -6.29
C LEU A 93 -3.16 11.56 -7.49
N ALA A 94 -3.60 11.94 -8.68
CA ALA A 94 -2.82 11.77 -9.90
C ALA A 94 -1.52 12.59 -9.81
N GLY A 95 -0.39 11.97 -10.17
CA GLY A 95 0.94 12.57 -10.06
C GLY A 95 1.52 12.60 -8.64
N MET A 96 0.78 12.16 -7.62
CA MET A 96 1.30 12.01 -6.27
C MET A 96 2.26 10.81 -6.22
N LYS A 97 3.41 10.98 -5.58
CA LYS A 97 4.35 9.89 -5.25
C LYS A 97 4.04 9.39 -3.84
N PHE A 98 3.32 8.26 -3.72
CA PHE A 98 3.15 7.60 -2.43
C PHE A 98 4.41 6.79 -2.10
N LEU A 99 5.33 7.41 -1.37
CA LEU A 99 6.59 6.81 -0.94
C LEU A 99 6.33 5.82 0.21
N VAL A 100 6.37 4.53 -0.10
CA VAL A 100 6.13 3.44 0.86
C VAL A 100 7.35 3.27 1.76
N SER A 101 8.52 3.14 1.16
CA SER A 101 9.78 3.02 1.88
C SER A 101 10.93 3.75 1.18
N HIS A 102 11.92 4.14 1.97
CA HIS A 102 13.20 4.67 1.51
C HIS A 102 14.33 4.14 2.39
N LYS A 103 15.40 3.65 1.79
CA LYS A 103 16.55 3.00 2.45
C LYS A 103 16.11 1.91 3.45
N ALA A 104 15.23 1.02 3.01
CA ALA A 104 14.65 -0.05 3.81
C ALA A 104 13.96 0.41 5.10
N GLN A 105 13.37 1.62 5.10
CA GLN A 105 12.53 2.12 6.18
C GLN A 105 11.18 2.54 5.64
N VAL A 106 10.10 2.12 6.30
CA VAL A 106 8.74 2.57 5.98
C VAL A 106 8.63 4.07 6.25
N ILE A 107 8.18 4.83 5.25
CA ILE A 107 8.12 6.30 5.33
C ILE A 107 6.68 6.78 5.57
N THR A 108 5.76 6.32 4.73
CA THR A 108 4.39 6.83 4.71
C THR A 108 3.38 5.70 4.76
N GLN A 109 2.21 6.00 5.33
CA GLN A 109 1.05 5.12 5.30
C GLN A 109 -0.20 5.88 4.84
N LEU A 110 -1.15 5.16 4.25
CA LEU A 110 -2.53 5.63 4.17
C LEU A 110 -3.29 5.15 5.39
N VAL A 111 -4.19 5.97 5.91
CA VAL A 111 -5.08 5.61 7.01
C VAL A 111 -6.50 5.88 6.57
N ALA A 112 -7.33 4.84 6.54
CA ALA A 112 -8.72 4.94 6.14
C ALA A 112 -9.47 5.89 7.07
N TRP A 113 -10.56 6.45 6.58
CA TRP A 113 -11.52 7.11 7.45
C TRP A 113 -12.15 6.10 8.42
N LYS A 114 -12.62 6.59 9.56
CA LYS A 114 -13.30 5.75 10.55
C LYS A 114 -14.66 5.30 10.08
N GLY A 115 -15.33 6.11 9.26
CA GLY A 115 -16.57 5.77 8.59
C GLY A 115 -16.87 6.72 7.44
N PRO A 116 -18.03 6.56 6.78
CA PRO A 116 -18.43 7.38 5.64
C PRO A 116 -18.46 8.89 5.92
N ASP A 117 -18.86 9.26 7.14
CA ASP A 117 -19.06 10.66 7.57
C ASP A 117 -18.08 11.10 8.67
N ASP A 118 -17.10 10.26 9.02
CA ASP A 118 -16.11 10.53 10.07
C ASP A 118 -14.68 10.42 9.51
N PRO A 119 -14.03 11.56 9.20
CA PRO A 119 -12.69 11.58 8.61
C PRO A 119 -11.57 11.24 9.58
N SER A 120 -11.87 11.03 10.88
CA SER A 120 -10.85 10.62 11.84
C SER A 120 -10.15 9.33 11.40
N SER A 121 -8.98 9.06 11.97
CA SER A 121 -8.23 7.85 11.72
C SER A 121 -9.07 6.61 12.07
N GLY A 122 -9.28 5.75 11.07
CA GLY A 122 -10.05 4.53 11.19
C GLY A 122 -9.20 3.32 11.61
N ASP A 123 -9.82 2.14 11.52
CA ASP A 123 -9.18 0.88 11.90
C ASP A 123 -8.25 0.32 10.82
N PHE A 124 -8.33 0.82 9.58
CA PHE A 124 -7.54 0.30 8.47
C PHE A 124 -6.42 1.25 8.06
N SER A 125 -5.24 0.70 7.84
CA SER A 125 -4.10 1.43 7.30
C SER A 125 -3.34 0.60 6.28
N VAL A 126 -2.52 1.26 5.49
CA VAL A 126 -1.70 0.67 4.44
C VAL A 126 -0.29 1.19 4.56
N SER A 127 0.67 0.28 4.63
CA SER A 127 2.10 0.63 4.71
C SER A 127 2.96 -0.46 4.10
N GLY A 128 4.26 -0.22 3.97
CA GLY A 128 5.24 -1.29 3.79
C GLY A 128 5.29 -2.19 5.04
N GLU A 129 5.77 -3.42 4.88
CA GLU A 129 6.07 -4.35 5.97
C GLU A 129 7.44 -4.01 6.59
N PRO A 130 7.55 -3.58 7.86
CA PRO A 130 8.84 -3.23 8.46
C PRO A 130 9.96 -4.27 8.32
N SER A 131 9.66 -5.58 8.32
CA SER A 131 10.68 -6.62 8.11
C SER A 131 11.09 -6.83 6.65
N ALA A 132 10.27 -6.36 5.72
CA ALA A 132 10.46 -6.50 4.27
C ALA A 132 9.91 -5.26 3.52
N PRO A 133 10.40 -4.05 3.85
CA PRO A 133 9.73 -2.80 3.50
C PRO A 133 9.70 -2.56 2.00
N ASP A 134 10.71 -3.06 1.30
CA ASP A 134 10.86 -2.95 -0.15
C ASP A 134 10.35 -4.18 -0.89
N LEU A 135 9.47 -5.01 -0.30
CA LEU A 135 8.92 -6.20 -0.99
C LEU A 135 7.39 -6.23 -0.98
N GLN A 136 6.76 -5.73 0.08
CA GLN A 136 5.37 -6.01 0.36
C GLN A 136 4.64 -4.76 0.89
N LEU A 137 3.44 -4.52 0.36
CA LEU A 137 2.46 -3.64 0.95
C LEU A 137 1.48 -4.48 1.76
N VAL A 138 1.18 -4.04 2.97
CA VAL A 138 0.25 -4.70 3.87
C VAL A 138 -0.87 -3.72 4.20
N THR A 139 -2.11 -4.17 4.01
CA THR A 139 -3.25 -3.51 4.63
C THR A 139 -3.42 -4.09 6.01
N TRP A 140 -3.41 -3.24 7.02
CA TRP A 140 -3.60 -3.61 8.41
C TRP A 140 -5.02 -3.29 8.84
N LYS A 141 -5.61 -4.18 9.63
CA LYS A 141 -6.74 -3.85 10.51
C LYS A 141 -6.19 -3.74 11.92
N LYS A 142 -5.98 -2.51 12.37
CA LYS A 142 -5.21 -2.17 13.57
C LYS A 142 -3.80 -2.75 13.46
N THR A 143 -3.52 -3.83 14.19
CA THR A 143 -2.21 -4.50 14.21
C THR A 143 -2.21 -5.85 13.50
N ARG A 144 -3.33 -6.26 12.90
CA ARG A 144 -3.44 -7.56 12.21
C ARG A 144 -3.41 -7.35 10.70
N PRO A 145 -2.63 -8.14 9.94
CA PRO A 145 -2.71 -8.11 8.49
C PRO A 145 -4.14 -8.44 8.02
N TYR A 146 -4.67 -7.64 7.11
CA TYR A 146 -5.97 -7.81 6.47
C TYR A 146 -5.82 -8.40 5.07
N CYS A 147 -4.89 -7.87 4.28
CA CYS A 147 -4.46 -8.44 2.99
C CYS A 147 -3.02 -8.00 2.68
N ARG A 148 -2.37 -8.71 1.76
CA ARG A 148 -0.98 -8.44 1.35
C ARG A 148 -0.82 -8.43 -0.16
N THR A 149 -0.15 -7.40 -0.66
CA THR A 149 0.29 -7.29 -2.05
C THR A 149 1.81 -7.37 -2.12
N VAL A 150 2.34 -8.31 -2.92
CA VAL A 150 3.78 -8.52 -3.09
C VAL A 150 4.22 -8.02 -4.47
N TRP A 151 5.33 -7.29 -4.53
CA TRP A 151 5.85 -6.73 -5.77
C TRP A 151 7.19 -7.33 -6.16
N ASN A 152 7.24 -7.87 -7.37
CA ASN A 152 8.41 -8.57 -7.89
C ASN A 152 9.41 -7.66 -8.61
N GLY A 153 9.16 -6.34 -8.67
CA GLY A 153 10.03 -5.37 -9.35
C GLY A 153 9.28 -4.10 -9.73
N VAL A 154 9.76 -3.43 -10.78
CA VAL A 154 9.02 -2.32 -11.40
C VAL A 154 7.89 -2.88 -12.24
N SER A 155 6.66 -2.48 -11.93
CA SER A 155 5.48 -2.85 -12.71
C SER A 155 4.73 -1.60 -13.13
N VAL A 156 4.48 -1.47 -14.43
CA VAL A 156 3.58 -0.48 -15.00
C VAL A 156 2.36 -1.23 -15.50
N SER A 157 1.21 -0.96 -14.92
CA SER A 157 -0.08 -1.48 -15.39
C SER A 157 -0.93 -0.32 -15.87
N GLY A 158 -1.26 -0.34 -17.16
CA GLY A 158 -2.23 0.56 -17.76
C GLY A 158 -3.55 -0.16 -18.00
N GLY A 159 -4.65 0.46 -17.61
CA GLY A 159 -5.99 -0.05 -17.91
C GLY A 159 -6.82 1.01 -18.62
N THR A 160 -7.38 0.64 -19.77
CA THR A 160 -8.55 1.34 -20.33
C THR A 160 -9.77 0.89 -19.53
N TYR A 161 -10.24 1.75 -18.65
CA TYR A 161 -11.41 1.41 -17.85
C TYR A 161 -12.64 2.00 -18.54
N LEU A 162 -13.48 1.10 -19.05
CA LEU A 162 -14.76 1.42 -19.66
C LEU A 162 -15.75 1.86 -18.57
N SER A 163 -15.54 3.08 -18.07
CA SER A 163 -16.69 3.90 -17.68
C SER A 163 -17.20 4.59 -18.95
N ASN A 164 -18.39 5.22 -18.91
CA ASN A 164 -18.88 6.04 -20.04
C ASN A 164 -17.90 7.16 -20.46
N THR A 165 -16.82 7.34 -19.70
CA THR A 165 -15.67 8.20 -19.97
C THR A 165 -14.45 7.33 -20.27
N SER A 166 -13.91 7.44 -21.49
CA SER A 166 -12.69 6.75 -21.92
C SER A 166 -11.44 7.35 -21.24
N SER A 167 -11.28 7.08 -19.95
CA SER A 167 -10.10 7.49 -19.17
C SER A 167 -9.16 6.31 -18.99
N ILE A 168 -7.88 6.52 -19.31
CA ILE A 168 -6.84 5.53 -19.11
C ILE A 168 -6.10 5.88 -17.83
N LEU A 169 -6.12 4.95 -16.88
CA LEU A 169 -5.37 5.05 -15.64
C LEU A 169 -4.09 4.24 -15.78
N TYR A 170 -2.95 4.91 -15.67
CA TYR A 170 -1.62 4.31 -15.67
C TYR A 170 -1.12 4.23 -14.24
N GLN A 171 -1.06 3.03 -13.68
CA GLN A 171 -0.49 2.79 -12.36
C GLN A 171 0.94 2.32 -12.51
N THR A 172 1.82 2.92 -11.72
CA THR A 172 3.24 2.65 -11.74
C THR A 172 3.71 2.37 -10.33
N VAL A 173 4.25 1.17 -10.14
CA VAL A 173 4.89 0.74 -8.90
C VAL A 173 6.37 0.61 -9.18
N VAL A 174 7.17 1.38 -8.45
CA VAL A 174 8.62 1.43 -8.64
C VAL A 174 9.29 0.99 -7.37
N ASN A 175 10.24 0.09 -7.53
CA ASN A 175 11.10 -0.39 -6.47
C ASN A 175 12.53 -0.38 -7.03
N SER A 176 13.36 0.55 -6.56
CA SER A 176 14.75 0.69 -6.99
C SER A 176 15.74 0.02 -6.02
N GLY A 177 15.26 -0.56 -4.92
CA GLY A 177 16.08 -1.00 -3.80
C GLY A 177 16.33 0.10 -2.77
N ASP A 178 16.47 1.36 -3.20
CA ASP A 178 16.54 2.52 -2.30
C ASP A 178 15.17 3.13 -2.02
N GLU A 179 14.27 3.12 -3.00
CA GLU A 179 12.92 3.66 -2.87
C GLU A 179 11.90 2.65 -3.37
N PHE A 180 10.80 2.53 -2.62
CA PHE A 180 9.60 1.84 -3.05
C PHE A 180 8.43 2.82 -3.00
N TYR A 181 7.81 3.07 -4.15
CA TYR A 181 6.68 4.00 -4.23
C TYR A 181 5.64 3.58 -5.26
N PHE A 182 4.41 4.04 -5.03
CA PHE A 182 3.30 3.96 -5.96
C PHE A 182 2.99 5.35 -6.50
N THR A 183 2.70 5.45 -7.79
CA THR A 183 2.15 6.65 -8.40
C THR A 183 1.19 6.26 -9.52
N TYR A 184 0.32 7.18 -9.91
CA TYR A 184 -0.49 6.98 -11.09
C TYR A 184 -0.67 8.28 -11.88
N ALA A 185 -0.84 8.11 -13.19
CA ALA A 185 -1.17 9.16 -14.12
C ALA A 185 -2.49 8.83 -14.83
N ILE A 186 -3.12 9.87 -15.37
CA ILE A 186 -4.32 9.76 -16.19
C ILE A 186 -4.04 10.34 -17.58
N SER A 187 -4.66 9.80 -18.62
CA SER A 187 -4.55 10.38 -19.96
C SER A 187 -5.16 11.79 -20.01
N ASP A 188 -4.67 12.63 -20.92
CA ASP A 188 -5.20 13.98 -21.12
C ASP A 188 -6.72 13.95 -21.38
N ASN A 189 -7.43 14.99 -20.92
CA ASN A 189 -8.90 15.10 -20.97
C ASN A 189 -9.67 14.01 -20.21
N SER A 190 -9.02 13.23 -19.35
CA SER A 190 -9.70 12.28 -18.47
C SER A 190 -10.53 12.96 -17.39
N VAL A 191 -11.55 12.27 -16.90
CA VAL A 191 -12.29 12.70 -15.71
C VAL A 191 -11.43 12.58 -14.45
N TYR A 192 -11.84 13.29 -13.40
CA TYR A 192 -11.21 13.17 -12.09
C TYR A 192 -11.16 11.70 -11.66
N THR A 193 -9.98 11.26 -11.26
CA THR A 193 -9.74 9.90 -10.81
C THR A 193 -8.99 9.95 -9.48
N ARG A 194 -9.35 9.09 -8.55
CA ARG A 194 -8.68 8.96 -7.25
C ARG A 194 -8.45 7.50 -6.87
N VAL A 195 -7.36 7.24 -6.19
CA VAL A 195 -7.10 5.95 -5.53
C VAL A 195 -7.20 6.19 -4.03
N MET A 196 -7.98 5.38 -3.30
CA MET A 196 -8.18 5.58 -1.87
C MET A 196 -8.24 4.27 -1.10
N LEU A 197 -7.93 4.32 0.20
CA LEU A 197 -8.22 3.27 1.17
C LEU A 197 -9.57 3.57 1.85
N ASP A 198 -10.58 2.79 1.50
CA ASP A 198 -11.93 2.88 2.03
C ASP A 198 -12.00 2.44 3.51
N TYR A 199 -12.98 2.94 4.27
CA TYR A 199 -13.19 2.58 5.69
C TYR A 199 -13.43 1.08 5.91
N THR A 200 -13.78 0.33 4.85
CA THR A 200 -13.88 -1.13 4.86
C THR A 200 -12.54 -1.87 4.70
N GLY A 201 -11.44 -1.14 4.53
CA GLY A 201 -10.10 -1.71 4.30
C GLY A 201 -9.80 -2.06 2.85
N LYS A 202 -10.67 -1.70 1.91
CA LYS A 202 -10.44 -1.93 0.47
C LYS A 202 -9.76 -0.74 -0.17
N TYR A 203 -8.74 -1.00 -0.99
CA TYR A 203 -8.30 -0.03 -1.98
C TYR A 203 -9.36 0.11 -3.06
N ARG A 204 -9.63 1.34 -3.47
CA ARG A 204 -10.57 1.65 -4.54
C ARG A 204 -9.96 2.65 -5.49
N SER A 205 -9.99 2.31 -6.77
CA SER A 205 -9.79 3.28 -7.85
C SER A 205 -11.16 3.75 -8.32
N LEU A 206 -11.38 5.06 -8.33
CA LEU A 206 -12.67 5.67 -8.62
C LEU A 206 -12.51 6.72 -9.72
N ALA A 207 -13.40 6.72 -10.70
CA ALA A 207 -13.52 7.78 -11.71
C ALA A 207 -14.81 8.58 -11.51
N TRP A 208 -14.75 9.89 -11.71
CA TRP A 208 -15.93 10.74 -11.62
C TRP A 208 -16.80 10.61 -12.86
N ASN A 209 -18.06 10.24 -12.69
CA ASN A 209 -19.03 10.14 -13.77
C ASN A 209 -19.87 11.42 -13.85
N ASN A 210 -19.65 12.21 -14.90
CA ASN A 210 -20.36 13.47 -15.13
C ASN A 210 -21.88 13.28 -15.34
N HIS A 211 -22.32 12.14 -15.87
CA HIS A 211 -23.75 11.89 -16.12
C HIS A 211 -24.52 11.64 -14.84
N SER A 212 -23.97 10.82 -13.94
CA SER A 212 -24.59 10.50 -12.64
C SER A 212 -24.20 11.45 -11.52
N SER A 213 -23.23 12.35 -11.75
CA SER A 213 -22.64 13.21 -10.71
C SER A 213 -22.18 12.40 -9.49
N SER A 214 -21.53 11.27 -9.75
CA SER A 214 -21.11 10.33 -8.71
C SER A 214 -19.78 9.66 -9.06
N TRP A 215 -19.09 9.13 -8.05
CA TRP A 215 -17.92 8.28 -8.27
C TRP A 215 -18.34 6.90 -8.77
N SER A 216 -17.73 6.44 -9.85
CA SER A 216 -17.87 5.09 -10.38
C SER A 216 -16.64 4.26 -10.00
N LEU A 217 -16.89 3.04 -9.52
CA LEU A 217 -15.84 2.08 -9.18
C LEU A 217 -15.15 1.57 -10.44
N ILE A 218 -13.84 1.74 -10.50
CA ILE A 218 -12.99 1.22 -11.57
C ILE A 218 -12.48 -0.17 -11.19
N SER A 219 -11.88 -0.24 -10.01
CA SER A 219 -11.31 -1.46 -9.43
C SER A 219 -11.31 -1.33 -7.91
N GLU A 220 -11.37 -2.46 -7.24
CA GLU A 220 -11.09 -2.54 -5.81
C GLU A 220 -10.18 -3.72 -5.50
N TYR A 221 -9.56 -3.69 -4.33
CA TYR A 221 -8.76 -4.79 -3.79
C TYR A 221 -8.83 -4.77 -2.25
N PRO A 222 -9.04 -5.91 -1.57
CA PRO A 222 -9.32 -7.23 -2.12
C PRO A 222 -10.76 -7.37 -2.67
N THR A 223 -10.92 -8.22 -3.68
CA THR A 223 -12.17 -8.62 -4.35
C THR A 223 -12.59 -10.06 -4.03
N ALA A 224 -11.62 -10.93 -3.75
CA ALA A 224 -11.85 -12.35 -3.52
C ALA A 224 -11.41 -12.77 -2.11
N ALA A 225 -12.00 -13.86 -1.61
CA ALA A 225 -11.65 -14.40 -0.31
C ALA A 225 -10.15 -14.70 -0.20
N CYS A 226 -9.54 -15.33 -1.22
CA CYS A 226 -8.11 -15.68 -1.23
C CYS A 226 -7.14 -14.51 -1.07
N GLU A 227 -7.58 -13.28 -1.36
CA GLU A 227 -6.73 -12.10 -1.22
C GLU A 227 -6.67 -11.61 0.23
N LEU A 228 -7.60 -12.06 1.09
CA LEU A 228 -7.54 -11.83 2.52
C LEU A 228 -6.42 -12.65 3.13
N TYR A 229 -5.73 -12.04 4.08
CA TYR A 229 -4.56 -12.61 4.72
C TYR A 229 -4.88 -13.95 5.39
N ALA A 230 -4.06 -14.97 5.10
CA ALA A 230 -4.15 -16.30 5.69
C ALA A 230 -5.55 -16.94 5.55
N SER A 231 -6.20 -16.74 4.40
CA SER A 231 -7.48 -17.39 4.06
C SER A 231 -7.42 -18.92 4.10
N CYS A 232 -6.24 -19.46 3.80
CA CYS A 232 -5.92 -20.87 3.97
C CYS A 232 -4.86 -21.04 5.06
N GLY A 233 -4.94 -22.16 5.79
CA GLY A 233 -4.01 -22.45 6.88
C GLY A 233 -2.57 -22.73 6.40
N PRO A 234 -1.64 -22.96 7.34
CA PRO A 234 -0.24 -23.22 7.01
C PRO A 234 -0.03 -24.36 6.00
N PHE A 235 0.98 -24.22 5.14
CA PHE A 235 1.34 -25.18 4.09
C PHE A 235 0.21 -25.53 3.10
N SER A 236 -0.74 -24.62 2.96
CA SER A 236 -1.79 -24.67 1.95
C SER A 236 -1.84 -23.36 1.17
N TYR A 237 -2.43 -23.39 0.00
CA TYR A 237 -2.63 -22.24 -0.85
C TYR A 237 -4.09 -22.10 -1.25
N CYS A 238 -4.48 -20.88 -1.59
CA CYS A 238 -5.83 -20.58 -2.06
C CYS A 238 -5.90 -20.66 -3.58
N ASP A 239 -6.62 -21.66 -4.10
CA ASP A 239 -6.79 -21.89 -5.53
C ASP A 239 -7.98 -21.08 -6.08
N LEU A 240 -7.66 -20.10 -6.93
CA LEU A 240 -8.62 -19.24 -7.64
C LEU A 240 -8.97 -19.76 -9.04
N THR A 241 -8.45 -20.91 -9.48
CA THR A 241 -8.75 -21.47 -10.81
C THR A 241 -10.18 -22.01 -10.90
N GLN A 242 -10.78 -22.33 -9.76
CA GLN A 242 -12.16 -22.79 -9.64
C GLN A 242 -13.12 -21.63 -9.36
N MET A 243 -14.38 -21.79 -9.76
CA MET A 243 -15.42 -20.77 -9.56
C MET A 243 -15.65 -20.43 -8.07
N VAL A 244 -15.50 -21.43 -7.19
CA VAL A 244 -15.47 -21.24 -5.75
C VAL A 244 -14.03 -21.44 -5.30
N PRO A 245 -13.38 -20.42 -4.72
CA PRO A 245 -12.01 -20.58 -4.27
C PRO A 245 -11.90 -21.64 -3.18
N THR A 246 -10.86 -22.49 -3.27
CA THR A 246 -10.66 -23.59 -2.32
C THR A 246 -9.24 -23.63 -1.79
N CYS A 247 -9.08 -24.06 -0.53
CA CYS A 247 -7.76 -24.29 0.03
C CYS A 247 -7.25 -25.67 -0.35
N GLN A 248 -6.04 -25.72 -0.93
CA GLN A 248 -5.38 -26.96 -1.33
C GLN A 248 -4.04 -27.09 -0.61
N CYS A 249 -3.69 -28.31 -0.20
CA CYS A 249 -2.38 -28.57 0.38
C CYS A 249 -1.30 -28.48 -0.70
N LEU A 250 -0.12 -27.97 -0.33
CA LEU A 250 1.05 -28.05 -1.19
C LEU A 250 1.40 -29.51 -1.51
N GLU A 251 2.06 -29.73 -2.65
CA GLU A 251 2.48 -31.08 -3.03
C GLU A 251 3.38 -31.70 -1.94
N GLY A 252 3.09 -32.97 -1.59
CA GLY A 252 3.76 -33.66 -0.47
C GLY A 252 3.15 -33.39 0.91
N PHE A 253 2.08 -32.58 1.00
CA PHE A 253 1.33 -32.32 2.23
C PHE A 253 -0.09 -32.93 2.18
N GLU A 254 -0.67 -33.16 3.36
CA GLU A 254 -2.03 -33.66 3.56
C GLU A 254 -2.78 -32.80 4.59
N THR A 255 -4.10 -32.74 4.48
CA THR A 255 -4.93 -31.92 5.38
C THR A 255 -4.83 -32.44 6.82
N VAL A 256 -4.69 -31.51 7.76
CA VAL A 256 -4.78 -31.84 9.20
C VAL A 256 -6.23 -32.15 9.59
N ASN A 257 -7.18 -31.42 9.00
CA ASN A 257 -8.60 -31.60 9.23
C ASN A 257 -9.39 -31.25 7.96
N ALA A 258 -9.96 -32.26 7.31
CA ALA A 258 -10.73 -32.07 6.08
C ALA A 258 -11.98 -31.18 6.26
N ALA A 259 -12.49 -31.05 7.49
CA ALA A 259 -13.63 -30.18 7.80
C ALA A 259 -13.21 -28.73 8.10
N ASN A 260 -11.93 -28.47 8.36
CA ASN A 260 -11.44 -27.13 8.69
C ASN A 260 -10.06 -26.84 8.10
N PHE A 261 -10.05 -26.18 6.94
CA PHE A 261 -8.84 -25.77 6.23
C PHE A 261 -8.04 -24.67 6.94
N SER A 262 -8.59 -24.00 7.97
CA SER A 262 -7.82 -23.05 8.78
C SER A 262 -6.68 -23.73 9.55
N ASN A 263 -6.79 -25.04 9.79
CA ASN A 263 -5.74 -25.83 10.42
C ASN A 263 -4.58 -26.16 9.47
N GLY A 264 -4.73 -25.86 8.18
CA GLY A 264 -3.71 -26.07 7.17
C GLY A 264 -3.40 -27.54 6.92
N CYS A 265 -2.16 -27.79 6.51
CA CYS A 265 -1.68 -29.08 6.07
C CYS A 265 -0.39 -29.47 6.79
N ARG A 266 -0.13 -30.77 6.86
CA ARG A 266 1.11 -31.34 7.41
C ARG A 266 1.81 -32.16 6.34
N ARG A 267 3.13 -32.31 6.45
CA ARG A 267 3.90 -33.15 5.52
C ARG A 267 3.45 -34.61 5.63
N LYS A 268 3.31 -35.28 4.48
CA LYS A 268 3.02 -36.72 4.42
C LYS A 268 4.17 -37.58 4.94
N GLN A 269 5.40 -37.08 4.84
CA GLN A 269 6.62 -37.76 5.27
C GLN A 269 7.51 -36.78 6.04
N GLY A 270 8.19 -37.29 7.07
CA GLY A 270 9.17 -36.50 7.83
C GLY A 270 10.39 -36.16 6.97
N LEU A 271 10.89 -34.93 7.09
CA LEU A 271 12.07 -34.49 6.36
C LEU A 271 13.35 -35.06 6.96
N LYS A 272 14.26 -35.52 6.11
CA LYS A 272 15.66 -35.79 6.47
C LYS A 272 16.51 -34.66 5.92
N CYS A 273 16.99 -33.79 6.82
CA CYS A 273 17.74 -32.59 6.45
C CYS A 273 19.00 -32.94 5.62
N GLY A 274 19.35 -32.03 4.70
CA GLY A 274 20.51 -32.17 3.81
C GLY A 274 20.16 -32.78 2.45
N ASN A 275 21.08 -33.55 1.87
CA ASN A 275 21.02 -34.00 0.47
C ASN A 275 19.94 -35.05 0.18
N GLN A 276 19.25 -35.54 1.20
CA GLN A 276 18.16 -36.52 1.05
C GLN A 276 16.79 -35.85 0.80
N SER A 277 16.71 -34.54 0.99
CA SER A 277 15.51 -33.75 0.71
C SER A 277 15.63 -33.04 -0.65
N HIS A 278 14.48 -32.85 -1.30
CA HIS A 278 14.36 -32.10 -2.55
C HIS A 278 13.29 -31.02 -2.40
N PHE A 279 13.36 -30.02 -3.27
CA PHE A 279 12.35 -28.98 -3.39
C PHE A 279 11.42 -29.29 -4.56
N VAL A 280 10.16 -28.90 -4.44
CA VAL A 280 9.17 -28.95 -5.52
C VAL A 280 8.95 -27.53 -6.01
N ALA A 281 9.07 -27.32 -7.32
CA ALA A 281 8.85 -26.02 -7.94
C ALA A 281 7.34 -25.74 -8.04
N LEU A 282 6.91 -24.57 -7.58
CA LEU A 282 5.51 -24.13 -7.61
C LEU A 282 5.39 -22.83 -8.44
N PRO A 283 5.15 -22.93 -9.76
CA PRO A 283 5.09 -21.76 -10.63
C PRO A 283 3.79 -20.97 -10.41
N GLY A 284 3.86 -19.65 -10.60
CA GLY A 284 2.67 -18.77 -10.58
C GLY A 284 2.09 -18.50 -9.19
N MET A 285 2.79 -18.88 -8.12
CA MET A 285 2.32 -18.68 -6.76
C MET A 285 2.65 -17.28 -6.23
N LYS A 286 1.75 -16.72 -5.41
CA LYS A 286 2.10 -15.64 -4.48
C LYS A 286 3.10 -16.19 -3.46
N VAL A 287 4.17 -15.45 -3.19
CA VAL A 287 5.15 -15.89 -2.19
C VAL A 287 4.58 -15.79 -0.77
N PRO A 288 4.95 -16.69 0.16
CA PRO A 288 4.45 -16.70 1.54
C PRO A 288 4.88 -15.46 2.38
N ASP A 289 4.24 -15.31 3.54
CA ASP A 289 4.62 -14.29 4.53
C ASP A 289 5.92 -14.58 5.27
N LYS A 290 6.42 -13.62 6.06
CA LYS A 290 7.58 -13.79 6.96
C LYS A 290 8.86 -14.18 6.22
N VAL A 291 9.07 -13.51 5.10
CA VAL A 291 10.22 -13.73 4.23
C VAL A 291 11.50 -13.23 4.89
N LEU A 292 12.58 -14.00 4.72
CA LEU A 292 13.94 -13.55 4.98
C LEU A 292 14.61 -13.25 3.64
N HIS A 293 14.97 -11.99 3.43
CA HIS A 293 15.68 -11.57 2.22
C HIS A 293 17.20 -11.71 2.45
N ILE A 294 17.84 -12.55 1.65
CA ILE A 294 19.30 -12.73 1.66
C ILE A 294 19.87 -12.04 0.41
N HIS A 295 20.65 -11.00 0.64
CA HIS A 295 21.26 -10.21 -0.45
C HIS A 295 22.46 -10.90 -1.08
N ASN A 296 22.77 -10.52 -2.33
CA ASN A 296 23.97 -10.96 -3.05
C ASN A 296 24.11 -12.48 -3.08
N ARG A 297 23.09 -13.16 -3.61
CA ARG A 297 23.08 -14.62 -3.76
C ARG A 297 22.64 -14.95 -5.16
N SER A 298 23.34 -15.85 -5.83
CA SER A 298 22.84 -16.51 -7.03
C SER A 298 21.70 -17.48 -6.68
N LEU A 299 21.02 -18.01 -7.70
CA LEU A 299 19.99 -19.04 -7.53
C LEU A 299 20.53 -20.25 -6.75
N ASP A 300 21.69 -20.78 -7.15
CA ASP A 300 22.29 -21.97 -6.54
C ASP A 300 22.70 -21.72 -5.09
N GLU A 301 23.21 -20.53 -4.80
CA GLU A 301 23.54 -20.14 -3.43
C GLU A 301 22.28 -19.96 -2.59
N CYS A 302 21.20 -19.40 -3.15
CA CYS A 302 19.92 -19.25 -2.45
C CYS A 302 19.31 -20.60 -2.05
N GLU A 303 19.33 -21.56 -2.99
CA GLU A 303 18.93 -22.93 -2.70
C GLU A 303 19.82 -23.53 -1.61
N ALA A 304 21.13 -23.33 -1.70
CA ALA A 304 22.08 -23.86 -0.71
C ALA A 304 21.87 -23.28 0.69
N GLU A 305 21.55 -21.99 0.82
CA GLU A 305 21.22 -21.34 2.11
C GLU A 305 20.02 -22.04 2.77
N CYS A 306 18.96 -22.31 2.00
CA CYS A 306 17.80 -23.05 2.51
C CYS A 306 18.16 -24.50 2.83
N ARG A 307 18.84 -25.20 1.92
CA ARG A 307 19.19 -26.62 2.06
C ARG A 307 20.06 -26.91 3.28
N ARG A 308 20.96 -25.98 3.66
CA ARG A 308 21.83 -26.11 4.84
C ARG A 308 21.10 -25.84 6.16
N ASN A 309 19.98 -25.13 6.12
CA ASN A 309 19.20 -24.80 7.30
C ASN A 309 18.01 -25.78 7.43
N CYS A 310 18.08 -26.69 8.40
CA CYS A 310 17.03 -27.71 8.60
C CYS A 310 15.66 -27.15 8.99
N SER A 311 15.60 -25.88 9.41
CA SER A 311 14.33 -25.17 9.66
C SER A 311 13.77 -24.50 8.42
N CYS A 312 14.52 -24.46 7.31
CA CYS A 312 14.03 -23.90 6.06
C CYS A 312 12.94 -24.78 5.44
N ALA A 313 11.84 -24.16 5.03
CA ALA A 313 10.73 -24.84 4.39
C ALA A 313 10.63 -24.54 2.90
N ALA A 314 11.05 -23.36 2.46
CA ALA A 314 11.01 -22.93 1.06
C ALA A 314 12.04 -21.84 0.77
N TYR A 315 12.37 -21.69 -0.51
CA TYR A 315 13.09 -20.54 -1.05
C TYR A 315 12.45 -20.10 -2.37
N ALA A 316 12.72 -18.86 -2.76
CA ALA A 316 12.38 -18.32 -4.06
C ALA A 316 13.52 -17.42 -4.53
N TYR A 317 13.70 -17.34 -5.84
CA TYR A 317 14.73 -16.52 -6.45
C TYR A 317 14.14 -15.70 -7.60
N ALA A 318 14.48 -14.42 -7.67
CA ALA A 318 14.22 -13.59 -8.83
C ALA A 318 15.50 -12.89 -9.28
N ASN A 319 15.70 -12.84 -10.60
CA ASN A 319 16.72 -12.02 -11.22
C ASN A 319 16.08 -10.77 -11.80
N LEU A 320 16.43 -9.63 -11.22
CA LEU A 320 15.96 -8.29 -11.52
C LEU A 320 17.01 -7.47 -12.26
N SER A 321 17.97 -8.09 -12.94
CA SER A 321 18.97 -7.41 -13.76
C SER A 321 18.39 -6.54 -14.88
N GLY A 322 17.13 -6.75 -15.26
CA GLY A 322 16.37 -5.88 -16.18
C GLY A 322 15.60 -4.73 -15.52
N ALA A 323 15.57 -4.65 -14.18
CA ALA A 323 14.89 -3.59 -13.44
C ALA A 323 15.84 -2.38 -13.29
N ILE A 324 15.41 -1.21 -13.78
CA ILE A 324 16.22 0.01 -13.81
C ILE A 324 16.58 0.44 -12.38
N GLY A 325 17.88 0.66 -12.13
CA GLY A 325 18.36 1.33 -10.92
C GLY A 325 18.55 0.46 -9.68
N MET A 326 18.43 -0.88 -9.79
CA MET A 326 18.73 -1.78 -8.67
C MET A 326 20.24 -2.03 -8.53
N ALA A 327 20.77 -1.81 -7.32
CA ALA A 327 22.17 -2.11 -6.98
C ALA A 327 22.44 -3.61 -6.81
N ASP A 328 21.45 -4.38 -6.34
CA ASP A 328 21.46 -5.85 -6.28
C ASP A 328 20.35 -6.41 -7.18
N PRO A 329 20.69 -7.00 -8.34
CA PRO A 329 19.69 -7.59 -9.22
C PRO A 329 19.19 -8.94 -8.69
N SER A 330 19.80 -9.53 -7.66
CA SER A 330 19.36 -10.81 -7.11
C SER A 330 18.39 -10.62 -5.96
N ARG A 331 17.29 -11.38 -5.95
CA ARG A 331 16.38 -11.49 -4.80
C ARG A 331 16.32 -12.94 -4.36
N CYS A 332 17.11 -13.30 -3.37
CA CYS A 332 17.01 -14.59 -2.69
C CYS A 332 16.10 -14.48 -1.46
N LEU A 333 14.96 -15.16 -1.52
CA LEU A 333 13.95 -15.15 -0.46
C LEU A 333 13.89 -16.53 0.18
N VAL A 334 13.96 -16.58 1.51
CA VAL A 334 13.97 -17.83 2.28
C VAL A 334 12.91 -17.80 3.37
N TRP A 335 12.24 -18.92 3.61
CA TRP A 335 11.23 -19.08 4.64
C TRP A 335 11.62 -20.14 5.65
N LEU A 336 11.61 -19.77 6.93
CA LEU A 336 11.86 -20.68 8.05
C LEU A 336 10.52 -21.06 8.70
N GLY A 337 10.29 -22.35 8.85
CA GLY A 337 9.08 -22.87 9.50
C GLY A 337 7.85 -22.88 8.59
N GLU A 338 6.72 -22.41 9.12
CA GLU A 338 5.42 -22.50 8.45
C GLU A 338 5.30 -21.53 7.28
N LEU A 339 4.81 -22.03 6.14
CA LEU A 339 4.46 -21.20 5.00
C LEU A 339 3.01 -20.77 5.12
N VAL A 340 2.74 -19.47 5.13
CA VAL A 340 1.40 -18.90 5.33
C VAL A 340 1.10 -17.81 4.32
N ASP A 341 -0.18 -17.57 4.07
CA ASP A 341 -0.68 -16.54 3.14
C ASP A 341 -0.16 -16.73 1.70
N ILE A 342 -0.41 -17.92 1.15
CA ILE A 342 -0.12 -18.34 -0.23
C ILE A 342 -1.39 -18.30 -1.07
#